data_AF-A0A936PCG4-F1
#
_entry.id   AF-A0A936PCG4-F1
#
_cell.length_a   1.000
_cell.length_b   1.000
_cell.length_c   1.000
_cell.angle_alpha   90.00
_cell.angle_beta   90.00
_cell.angle_gamma   90.00
#
_symmetry.space_group_name_H-M   'P 1'
#
loop_
_entity.id
_entity.type
_entity.pdbx_description
1 polymer ?
#
loop_
_entity_poly.entity_id
_entity_poly.type
_entity_poly.pdbx_seq_one_letter_code
_entity_poly.pdbx_strand_id
1 'polypeptide(L)'
;MKRIAAGLLLAALGGAACAQDAPSAQPAASAALRPLHRGYAFEQPEILVRQRLFGLAHGLSLLAGACLDVPEQAGSAQEAYAAWHAKQAATIERLALDLARYYFGERSAEAVWTDLARALSLKESIQDALGAVRLEEACASLPTAIIRPRYEFDRLLAESAAPDGGIDPAVAVSPAPTPEAAIPPAPAEARQASE
;
A
#
# COMPACT_ATOMS: atom_id res chain seq x y z
N MET A 1 9.14 59.13 35.00
CA MET A 1 9.35 60.46 34.43
C MET A 1 8.73 60.50 33.03
N LYS A 2 7.95 61.56 32.77
CA LYS A 2 7.45 62.11 31.48
C LYS A 2 6.61 61.24 30.51
N ARG A 3 5.31 61.54 30.53
CA ARG A 3 4.30 61.50 29.44
C ARG A 3 4.52 62.66 28.47
N ILE A 4 4.19 62.53 27.16
CA ILE A 4 3.55 63.52 26.23
C ILE A 4 3.01 62.70 25.02
N ALA A 5 1.70 62.47 24.84
CA ALA A 5 0.66 63.30 24.17
C ALA A 5 0.94 63.53 22.66
N ALA A 6 0.15 62.93 21.76
CA ALA A 6 -1.08 63.46 21.15
C ALA A 6 -0.82 64.15 19.80
N GLY A 7 -1.53 63.68 18.77
CA GLY A 7 -1.47 64.23 17.41
C GLY A 7 -2.48 63.55 16.51
N LEU A 8 -3.76 63.75 16.82
CA LEU A 8 -4.91 63.37 16.00
C LEU A 8 -5.00 64.35 14.82
N LEU A 9 -5.10 63.86 13.58
CA LEU A 9 -5.59 64.63 12.44
C LEU A 9 -6.47 63.71 11.60
N LEU A 10 -7.78 63.85 11.78
CA LEU A 10 -8.81 63.39 10.85
C LEU A 10 -8.79 64.29 9.62
N ALA A 11 -8.78 63.69 8.44
CA ALA A 11 -9.40 64.26 7.25
C ALA A 11 -10.11 63.12 6.50
N ALA A 12 -11.43 63.14 6.56
CA ALA A 12 -12.31 62.34 5.72
C ALA A 12 -12.52 63.05 4.38
N LEU A 13 -12.70 62.28 3.29
CA LEU A 13 -13.69 62.44 2.22
C LEU A 13 -13.18 61.88 0.89
N GLY A 14 -14.04 61.11 0.21
CA GLY A 14 -13.99 60.97 -1.24
C GLY A 14 -13.91 59.53 -1.71
N GLY A 15 -15.04 59.02 -2.20
CA GLY A 15 -15.20 57.64 -2.62
C GLY A 15 -14.46 57.26 -3.90
N ALA A 16 -14.27 55.95 -4.05
CA ALA A 16 -14.70 55.22 -5.23
C ALA A 16 -14.76 53.75 -4.82
N ALA A 17 -15.98 53.24 -4.68
CA ALA A 17 -16.21 51.80 -4.67
C ALA A 17 -15.80 51.27 -6.06
N CYS A 18 -14.58 50.78 -6.18
CA CYS A 18 -14.27 49.72 -7.12
C CYS A 18 -14.25 48.44 -6.30
N ALA A 19 -15.45 47.91 -6.03
CA ALA A 19 -15.59 46.48 -5.82
C ALA A 19 -15.07 45.83 -7.10
N GLN A 20 -13.78 45.50 -7.10
CA GLN A 20 -13.26 44.53 -8.04
C GLN A 20 -13.91 43.21 -7.63
N ASP A 21 -15.01 42.89 -8.32
CA ASP A 21 -15.41 41.52 -8.58
C ASP A 21 -14.21 40.85 -9.27
N ALA A 22 -13.21 40.49 -8.47
CA ALA A 22 -12.27 39.48 -8.85
C ALA A 22 -13.12 38.21 -8.90
N PRO A 23 -13.30 37.56 -10.07
CA PRO A 23 -13.82 36.21 -10.06
C PRO A 23 -12.90 35.45 -9.13
N SER A 24 -13.45 35.01 -8.00
CA SER A 24 -12.75 34.13 -7.08
C SER A 24 -12.32 32.96 -7.94
N ALA A 25 -11.04 32.92 -8.30
CA ALA A 25 -10.46 31.82 -9.03
C ALA A 25 -10.59 30.63 -8.08
N GLN A 26 -11.70 29.91 -8.20
CA GLN A 26 -11.83 28.59 -7.60
C GLN A 26 -10.58 27.84 -8.03
N PRO A 27 -9.76 27.34 -7.08
CA PRO A 27 -8.64 26.52 -7.44
C PRO A 27 -9.21 25.42 -8.34
N ALA A 28 -8.74 25.37 -9.59
CA ALA A 28 -9.15 24.36 -10.53
C ALA A 28 -8.98 23.03 -9.80
N ALA A 29 -10.09 22.35 -9.52
CA ALA A 29 -10.06 21.07 -8.84
C ALA A 29 -9.08 20.20 -9.62
N SER A 30 -7.94 19.89 -9.02
CA SER A 30 -6.91 19.10 -9.66
C SER A 30 -7.57 17.81 -10.11
N ALA A 31 -7.64 17.60 -11.42
CA ALA A 31 -8.34 16.47 -11.98
C ALA A 31 -7.76 15.19 -11.38
N ALA A 32 -8.60 14.42 -10.69
CA ALA A 32 -8.18 13.22 -9.98
C ALA A 32 -7.30 12.34 -10.88
N LEU A 33 -6.16 11.87 -10.35
CA LEU A 33 -5.28 10.97 -11.06
C LEU A 33 -6.05 9.69 -11.41
N ARG A 34 -6.10 9.39 -12.71
CA ARG A 34 -6.71 8.17 -13.24
C ARG A 34 -5.60 7.28 -13.79
N PRO A 35 -5.46 6.04 -13.30
CA PRO A 35 -4.40 5.17 -13.77
C PRO A 35 -4.73 4.62 -15.17
N LEU A 36 -3.73 4.54 -16.03
CA LEU A 36 -3.73 3.94 -17.37
C LEU A 36 -3.86 2.41 -17.32
N HIS A 37 -3.32 1.80 -16.28
CA HIS A 37 -3.40 0.36 -16.01
C HIS A 37 -4.06 0.12 -14.64
N ARG A 38 -4.58 -1.07 -14.40
CA ARG A 38 -5.13 -1.46 -13.09
C ARG A 38 -4.78 -2.89 -12.78
N GLY A 39 -4.53 -3.17 -11.50
CA GLY A 39 -4.20 -4.51 -11.03
C GLY A 39 -2.84 -4.98 -11.52
N TYR A 40 -2.58 -6.28 -11.33
CA TYR A 40 -1.28 -6.87 -11.63
C TYR A 40 -1.04 -7.04 -13.13
N ALA A 41 0.20 -6.78 -13.55
CA ALA A 41 0.67 -6.85 -14.92
C ALA A 41 1.32 -8.21 -15.19
N PHE A 42 0.53 -9.28 -15.22
CA PHE A 42 1.05 -10.64 -15.39
C PHE A 42 1.84 -10.86 -16.70
N GLU A 43 1.55 -10.06 -17.72
CA GLU A 43 2.24 -10.09 -19.02
C GLU A 43 3.58 -9.32 -19.04
N GLN A 44 3.94 -8.62 -17.96
CA GLN A 44 5.17 -7.82 -17.85
C GLN A 44 5.94 -8.25 -16.59
N PRO A 45 6.75 -9.32 -16.65
CA PRO A 45 7.41 -9.90 -15.49
C PRO A 45 8.19 -8.89 -14.64
N GLU A 46 8.87 -7.95 -15.28
CA GLU A 46 9.64 -6.89 -14.64
C GLU A 46 8.75 -5.92 -13.86
N ILE A 47 7.54 -5.62 -14.35
CA ILE A 47 6.55 -4.82 -13.63
C ILE A 47 5.94 -5.64 -12.51
N LEU A 48 5.60 -6.92 -12.77
CA LEU A 48 4.99 -7.81 -11.78
C LEU A 48 5.86 -7.96 -10.52
N VAL A 49 7.19 -8.11 -10.68
CA VAL A 49 8.12 -8.17 -9.54
C VAL A 49 8.04 -6.87 -8.73
N ARG A 50 8.03 -5.71 -9.39
CA ARG A 50 7.92 -4.41 -8.71
C ARG A 50 6.60 -4.25 -7.98
N GLN A 51 5.49 -4.65 -8.60
CA GLN A 51 4.15 -4.64 -8.00
C GLN A 51 4.10 -5.53 -6.75
N ARG A 52 4.71 -6.71 -6.80
CA ARG A 52 4.82 -7.62 -5.65
C ARG A 52 5.62 -6.99 -4.51
N LEU A 53 6.78 -6.43 -4.80
CA LEU A 53 7.64 -5.83 -3.77
C LEU A 53 7.01 -4.56 -3.17
N PHE A 54 6.36 -3.73 -3.99
CA PHE A 54 5.58 -2.60 -3.49
C PHE A 54 4.42 -3.07 -2.59
N GLY A 55 3.71 -4.13 -2.99
CA GLY A 55 2.65 -4.73 -2.16
C GLY A 55 3.17 -5.23 -0.80
N LEU A 56 4.37 -5.84 -0.77
CA LEU A 56 5.02 -6.23 0.48
C LEU A 56 5.40 -5.01 1.34
N ALA A 57 5.97 -3.97 0.72
CA ALA A 57 6.30 -2.72 1.41
C ALA A 57 5.06 -2.09 2.05
N HIS A 58 3.96 -2.05 1.30
CA HIS A 58 2.69 -1.52 1.76
C HIS A 58 2.11 -2.34 2.91
N GLY A 59 2.06 -3.67 2.79
CA GLY A 59 1.61 -4.55 3.87
C GLY A 59 2.43 -4.39 5.15
N LEU A 60 3.76 -4.27 5.04
CA LEU A 60 4.63 -3.99 6.20
C LEU A 60 4.34 -2.62 6.81
N SER A 61 4.08 -1.59 6.01
CA SER A 61 3.73 -0.26 6.51
C SER A 61 2.40 -0.27 7.27
N LEU A 62 1.40 -1.02 6.79
CA LEU A 62 0.11 -1.17 7.45
C LEU A 62 0.24 -1.95 8.77
N LEU A 63 1.01 -3.04 8.76
CA LEU A 63 1.27 -3.82 9.97
C LEU A 63 2.02 -3.00 11.01
N ALA A 64 3.09 -2.31 10.62
CA ALA A 64 3.86 -1.45 11.52
C ALA A 64 2.99 -0.33 12.12
N GLY A 65 2.12 0.28 11.31
CA GLY A 65 1.15 1.27 11.78
C GLY A 65 0.17 0.68 12.79
N ALA A 66 -0.42 -0.49 12.51
CA ALA A 66 -1.33 -1.15 13.43
C ALA A 66 -0.65 -1.60 14.73
N CYS A 67 0.64 -1.93 14.71
CA CYS A 67 1.37 -2.30 15.92
C CYS A 67 1.53 -1.16 16.93
N LEU A 68 1.30 0.09 16.53
CA LEU A 68 1.26 1.23 17.45
C LEU A 68 0.07 1.13 18.42
N ASP A 69 -0.99 0.44 18.04
CA ASP A 69 -2.18 0.21 18.87
C ASP A 69 -1.98 -0.97 19.84
N VAL A 70 -0.80 -1.62 19.85
CA VAL A 70 -0.47 -2.73 20.74
C VAL A 70 0.69 -2.34 21.67
N PRO A 71 0.40 -1.78 22.88
CA PRO A 71 1.41 -1.10 23.69
C PRO A 71 2.63 -1.95 24.06
N GLU A 72 2.43 -3.25 24.29
CA GLU A 72 3.52 -4.17 24.67
C GLU A 72 4.51 -4.43 23.51
N GLN A 73 4.08 -4.27 22.26
CA GLN A 73 4.89 -4.56 21.06
C GLN A 73 5.24 -3.30 20.26
N ALA A 74 4.59 -2.17 20.50
CA ALA A 74 4.74 -0.94 19.71
C ALA A 74 6.20 -0.50 19.55
N GLY A 75 6.98 -0.46 20.64
CA GLY A 75 8.37 -0.04 20.60
C GLY A 75 9.26 -0.94 19.73
N SER A 76 9.24 -2.26 19.99
CA SER A 76 10.07 -3.21 19.26
C SER A 76 9.65 -3.36 17.79
N ALA A 77 8.34 -3.32 17.50
CA ALA A 77 7.80 -3.34 16.14
C ALA A 77 8.21 -2.07 15.36
N GLN A 78 8.10 -0.89 15.98
CA GLN A 78 8.49 0.37 15.37
C GLN A 78 9.99 0.44 15.09
N GLU A 79 10.83 0.04 16.04
CA GLU A 79 12.29 0.00 15.87
C GLU A 79 12.69 -0.94 14.73
N ALA A 80 12.11 -2.15 14.68
CA ALA A 80 12.39 -3.11 13.64
C ALA A 80 11.95 -2.61 12.26
N TYR A 81 10.75 -2.04 12.16
CA TYR A 81 10.27 -1.45 10.90
C TYR A 81 11.13 -0.27 10.46
N ALA A 82 11.50 0.63 11.37
CA ALA A 82 12.36 1.77 11.05
C ALA A 82 13.74 1.33 10.54
N ALA A 83 14.36 0.35 11.21
CA ALA A 83 15.65 -0.20 10.80
C ALA A 83 15.58 -0.88 9.42
N TRP A 84 14.52 -1.65 9.17
CA TRP A 84 14.28 -2.27 7.87
C TRP A 84 14.02 -1.23 6.77
N HIS A 85 13.13 -0.26 7.03
CA HIS A 85 12.77 0.78 6.08
C HIS A 85 13.98 1.64 5.71
N ALA A 86 14.83 2.01 6.68
CA ALA A 86 16.06 2.75 6.43
C ALA A 86 17.00 2.01 5.47
N LYS A 87 17.12 0.67 5.59
CA LYS A 87 17.93 -0.15 4.67
C LYS A 87 17.32 -0.23 3.27
N GLN A 88 15.99 -0.22 3.17
CA GLN A 88 15.25 -0.46 1.92
C GLN A 88 14.75 0.81 1.22
N ALA A 89 14.90 2.00 1.84
CA ALA A 89 14.27 3.25 1.43
C ALA A 89 14.52 3.60 -0.05
N ALA A 90 15.78 3.58 -0.48
CA ALA A 90 16.13 3.90 -1.87
C ALA A 90 15.53 2.90 -2.88
N THR A 91 15.42 1.62 -2.49
CA THR A 91 14.78 0.60 -3.32
C THR A 91 13.28 0.82 -3.39
N ILE A 92 12.62 1.09 -2.26
CA ILE A 92 11.18 1.37 -2.18
C ILE A 92 10.82 2.62 -3.00
N GLU A 93 11.61 3.68 -2.91
CA GLU A 93 11.43 4.90 -3.69
C GLU A 93 11.50 4.61 -5.20
N ARG A 94 12.53 3.88 -5.64
CA ARG A 94 12.66 3.47 -7.04
C ARG A 94 11.49 2.60 -7.51
N LEU A 95 11.02 1.66 -6.68
CA LEU A 95 9.83 0.86 -6.96
C LEU A 95 8.60 1.73 -7.18
N ALA A 96 8.38 2.71 -6.29
CA ALA A 96 7.26 3.63 -6.39
C ALA A 96 7.33 4.49 -7.66
N LEU A 97 8.52 5.00 -8.01
CA LEU A 97 8.74 5.78 -9.23
C LEU A 97 8.51 4.94 -10.51
N ASP A 98 9.01 3.71 -10.54
CA ASP A 98 8.81 2.78 -11.65
C ASP A 98 7.31 2.47 -11.84
N LEU A 99 6.61 2.17 -10.76
CA LEU A 99 5.18 1.89 -10.79
C LEU A 99 4.35 3.14 -11.09
N ALA A 100 4.77 4.32 -10.66
CA ALA A 100 4.11 5.57 -11.00
C ALA A 100 4.18 5.84 -12.51
N ARG A 101 5.34 5.62 -13.12
CA ARG A 101 5.50 5.70 -14.59
C ARG A 101 4.60 4.70 -15.29
N TYR A 102 4.58 3.45 -14.81
CA TYR A 102 3.71 2.42 -15.37
C TYR A 102 2.23 2.81 -15.29
N TYR A 103 1.74 3.15 -14.09
CA TYR A 103 0.31 3.38 -13.89
C TYR A 103 -0.20 4.73 -14.38
N PHE A 104 0.62 5.78 -14.42
CA PHE A 104 0.14 7.14 -14.64
C PHE A 104 0.80 7.86 -15.83
N GLY A 105 1.80 7.25 -16.47
CA GLY A 105 2.46 7.79 -17.67
C GLY A 105 2.98 9.21 -17.43
N GLU A 106 2.60 10.16 -18.28
CA GLU A 106 3.01 11.56 -18.21
C GLU A 106 2.70 12.25 -16.87
N ARG A 107 1.69 11.77 -16.14
CA ARG A 107 1.32 12.31 -14.82
C ARG A 107 1.97 11.56 -13.65
N SER A 108 2.99 10.73 -13.90
CA SER A 108 3.64 9.94 -12.86
C SER A 108 4.24 10.77 -11.72
N ALA A 109 4.68 12.00 -12.00
CA ALA A 109 5.24 12.89 -10.99
C ALA A 109 4.22 13.39 -9.97
N GLU A 110 2.93 13.31 -10.28
CA GLU A 110 1.84 13.70 -9.37
C GLU A 110 1.40 12.53 -8.47
N ALA A 111 1.73 11.29 -8.84
CA ALA A 111 1.25 10.09 -8.16
C ALA A 111 1.93 9.90 -6.80
N VAL A 112 1.11 9.70 -5.77
CA VAL A 112 1.60 9.39 -4.41
C VAL A 112 1.38 7.93 -4.07
N TRP A 113 1.92 7.50 -2.92
CA TRP A 113 1.83 6.11 -2.44
C TRP A 113 0.40 5.54 -2.46
N THR A 114 -0.58 6.33 -2.03
CA THR A 114 -1.99 5.92 -1.96
C THR A 114 -2.61 5.75 -3.35
N ASP A 115 -2.16 6.51 -4.36
CA ASP A 115 -2.62 6.31 -5.74
C ASP A 115 -2.10 4.98 -6.31
N LEU A 116 -0.84 4.61 -5.99
CA LEU A 116 -0.26 3.32 -6.37
C LEU A 116 -0.96 2.15 -5.69
N ALA A 117 -1.22 2.26 -4.38
CA ALA A 117 -1.98 1.24 -3.63
C ALA A 117 -3.38 1.06 -4.23
N ARG A 118 -4.06 2.15 -4.59
CA ARG A 118 -5.36 2.10 -5.26
C ARG A 118 -5.29 1.49 -6.67
N ALA A 119 -4.29 1.86 -7.47
CA ALA A 119 -4.11 1.32 -8.81
C ALA A 119 -3.89 -0.22 -8.78
N LEU A 120 -3.19 -0.70 -7.76
CA LEU A 120 -2.96 -2.11 -7.46
C LEU A 120 -4.13 -2.81 -6.74
N SER A 121 -5.18 -2.08 -6.36
CA SER A 121 -6.29 -2.60 -5.55
C SER A 121 -5.83 -3.23 -4.22
N LEU A 122 -4.81 -2.65 -3.59
CA LEU A 122 -4.32 -3.07 -2.28
C LEU A 122 -5.28 -2.64 -1.17
N LYS A 123 -5.27 -3.40 -0.07
CA LYS A 123 -6.05 -3.09 1.13
C LYS A 123 -5.50 -1.86 1.83
N GLU A 124 -6.38 -1.04 2.41
CA GLU A 124 -5.97 0.15 3.18
C GLU A 124 -5.81 -0.13 4.69
N SER A 125 -6.16 -1.34 5.13
CA SER A 125 -6.05 -1.80 6.51
C SER A 125 -5.44 -3.20 6.57
N ILE A 126 -4.61 -3.44 7.59
CA ILE A 126 -4.01 -4.76 7.81
C ILE A 126 -5.02 -5.79 8.33
N GLN A 127 -6.12 -5.35 8.96
CA GLN A 127 -7.06 -6.23 9.66
C GLN A 127 -7.64 -7.32 8.74
N ASP A 128 -8.05 -6.93 7.53
CA ASP A 128 -8.52 -7.86 6.50
C ASP A 128 -7.47 -8.90 6.10
N ALA A 129 -6.18 -8.50 6.11
CA ALA A 129 -5.07 -9.34 5.66
C ALA A 129 -4.55 -10.30 6.75
N LEU A 130 -4.81 -10.02 8.02
CA LEU A 130 -4.40 -10.87 9.14
C LEU A 130 -5.18 -12.20 9.18
N GLY A 131 -6.44 -12.20 8.73
CA GLY A 131 -7.28 -13.39 8.74
C GLY A 131 -7.47 -13.94 10.15
N ALA A 132 -6.96 -15.15 10.42
CA ALA A 132 -7.03 -15.78 11.73
C ALA A 132 -5.88 -15.38 12.68
N VAL A 133 -4.84 -14.71 12.17
CA VAL A 133 -3.70 -14.28 12.98
C VAL A 133 -4.11 -13.07 13.80
N ARG A 134 -3.82 -13.10 15.10
CA ARG A 134 -4.09 -11.94 15.97
C ARG A 134 -3.07 -10.83 15.72
N LEU A 135 -3.51 -9.58 15.84
CA LEU A 135 -2.62 -8.43 15.68
C LEU A 135 -1.44 -8.47 16.66
N GLU A 136 -1.67 -8.87 17.91
CA GLU A 136 -0.59 -8.94 18.91
C GLU A 136 0.48 -9.97 18.53
N GLU A 137 0.06 -11.12 18.00
CA GLU A 137 0.97 -12.16 17.52
C GLU A 137 1.77 -11.69 16.30
N ALA A 138 1.10 -11.04 15.35
CA ALA A 138 1.75 -10.47 14.18
C ALA A 138 2.81 -9.44 14.59
N CYS A 139 2.47 -8.53 15.51
CA CYS A 139 3.37 -7.50 16.02
C CYS A 139 4.54 -8.08 16.82
N ALA A 140 4.29 -9.07 17.68
CA ALA A 140 5.34 -9.75 18.44
C ALA A 140 6.35 -10.46 17.51
N SER A 141 5.88 -11.00 16.38
CA SER A 141 6.73 -11.70 15.42
C SER A 141 7.51 -10.75 14.49
N LEU A 142 7.05 -9.50 14.32
CA LEU A 142 7.56 -8.57 13.30
C LEU A 142 9.10 -8.39 13.34
N PRO A 143 9.74 -8.15 14.51
CA PRO A 143 11.18 -7.92 14.57
C PRO A 143 12.02 -9.06 14.00
N THR A 144 11.58 -10.29 14.21
CA THR A 144 12.27 -11.49 13.68
C THR A 144 11.89 -11.79 12.24
N ALA A 145 10.64 -11.49 11.86
CA ALA A 145 10.15 -11.79 10.52
C ALA A 145 10.75 -10.86 9.46
N ILE A 146 10.84 -9.56 9.75
CA ILE A 146 11.16 -8.50 8.77
C ILE A 146 12.62 -8.51 8.30
N ILE A 147 13.52 -9.17 9.04
CA ILE A 147 14.93 -9.30 8.68
C ILE A 147 15.21 -10.51 7.76
N ARG A 148 14.19 -11.31 7.42
CA ARG A 148 14.37 -12.50 6.59
C ARG A 148 14.62 -12.12 5.12
N PRO A 149 15.32 -12.97 4.33
CA PRO A 149 15.68 -12.67 2.94
C PRO A 149 14.51 -12.30 2.01
N ARG A 150 13.29 -12.73 2.35
CA ARG A 150 12.07 -12.37 1.62
C ARG A 150 11.69 -10.87 1.69
N TYR A 151 12.36 -10.10 2.54
CA TYR A 151 12.16 -8.66 2.73
C TYR A 151 13.39 -7.82 2.35
N GLU A 152 14.39 -8.44 1.71
CA GLU A 152 15.56 -7.76 1.15
C GLU A 152 15.26 -7.37 -0.31
N PHE A 153 14.61 -6.23 -0.52
CA PHE A 153 14.06 -5.88 -1.83
C PHE A 153 15.13 -5.56 -2.86
N ASP A 154 16.26 -5.00 -2.43
CA ASP A 154 17.44 -4.77 -3.27
C ASP A 154 17.98 -6.08 -3.84
N ARG A 155 18.13 -7.12 -3.01
CA ARG A 155 18.52 -8.46 -3.44
C ARG A 155 17.50 -9.07 -4.39
N LEU A 156 16.22 -9.03 -4.03
CA LEU A 156 15.13 -9.62 -4.84
C LEU A 156 14.99 -8.94 -6.21
N LEU A 157 15.21 -7.63 -6.31
CA LEU A 157 15.23 -6.93 -7.59
C LEU A 157 16.44 -7.33 -8.44
N ALA A 158 17.63 -7.41 -7.84
CA ALA A 158 18.83 -7.83 -8.56
C ALA A 158 18.70 -9.25 -9.13
N GLU A 159 18.14 -10.17 -8.34
CA GLU A 159 17.86 -11.55 -8.77
C GLU A 159 16.87 -11.61 -9.93
N SER A 160 15.86 -10.74 -9.95
CA SER A 160 14.90 -10.67 -11.06
C SER A 160 15.45 -10.08 -12.35
N ALA A 161 16.59 -9.37 -12.29
CA ALA A 161 17.21 -8.71 -13.43
C ALA A 161 18.36 -9.53 -14.05
N ALA A 162 18.77 -10.64 -13.42
CA ALA A 162 19.82 -11.50 -13.95
C ALA A 162 19.38 -12.16 -15.27
N PRO A 163 20.15 -12.04 -16.36
CA PRO A 163 19.95 -12.85 -17.55
C PRO A 163 20.33 -14.29 -17.18
N ASP A 164 19.45 -15.24 -17.48
CA ASP A 164 19.52 -16.66 -17.12
C ASP A 164 19.16 -17.04 -15.68
N GLY A 165 17.85 -17.20 -15.49
CA GLY A 165 17.29 -18.30 -14.73
C GLY A 165 16.11 -18.86 -15.52
N GLY A 166 16.41 -19.63 -16.57
CA GLY A 166 15.39 -20.29 -17.38
C GLY A 166 14.33 -20.91 -16.48
N ILE A 167 13.06 -20.67 -16.82
CA ILE A 167 12.00 -21.56 -16.37
C ILE A 167 12.39 -22.92 -16.96
N ASP A 168 13.02 -23.77 -16.16
CA ASP A 168 12.94 -25.20 -16.41
C ASP A 168 11.45 -25.52 -16.39
N PRO A 169 10.84 -25.96 -17.51
CA PRO A 169 9.43 -26.36 -17.52
C PRO A 169 9.18 -27.64 -16.67
N ALA A 170 10.18 -28.11 -15.93
CA ALA A 170 10.14 -29.30 -15.09
C ALA A 170 9.59 -29.07 -13.67
N VAL A 171 9.38 -27.82 -13.22
CA VAL A 171 8.49 -27.60 -12.07
C VAL A 171 7.06 -27.52 -12.58
N ALA A 172 6.56 -28.68 -13.00
CA ALA A 172 5.14 -28.94 -12.98
C ALA A 172 4.68 -28.67 -11.54
N VAL A 173 4.04 -27.52 -11.32
CA VAL A 173 3.11 -27.38 -10.20
C VAL A 173 2.09 -28.47 -10.45
N SER A 174 2.19 -29.57 -9.70
CA SER A 174 1.14 -30.57 -9.64
C SER A 174 -0.18 -29.81 -9.48
N PRO A 175 -1.16 -30.00 -10.37
CA PRO A 175 -2.45 -29.37 -10.17
C PRO A 175 -2.93 -29.72 -8.77
N ALA A 176 -3.48 -28.73 -8.07
CA ALA A 176 -4.13 -28.94 -6.78
C ALA A 176 -4.99 -30.20 -6.85
N PRO A 177 -4.98 -31.08 -5.84
CA PRO A 177 -5.86 -32.23 -5.85
C PRO A 177 -7.29 -31.70 -6.02
N THR A 178 -7.91 -32.08 -7.14
CA THR A 178 -9.34 -31.89 -7.36
C THR A 178 -10.03 -32.39 -6.10
N PRO A 179 -10.90 -31.59 -5.44
CA PRO A 179 -11.71 -32.12 -4.36
C PRO A 179 -12.53 -33.27 -4.95
N GLU A 180 -12.16 -34.48 -4.54
CA GLU A 180 -12.89 -35.69 -4.83
C GLU A 180 -14.32 -35.46 -4.39
N ALA A 181 -15.23 -35.49 -5.37
CA ALA A 181 -16.65 -35.31 -5.13
C ALA A 181 -17.06 -36.26 -4.00
N ALA A 182 -17.54 -35.67 -2.91
CA ALA A 182 -18.05 -36.42 -1.77
C ALA A 182 -19.04 -37.46 -2.28
N ILE A 183 -18.69 -38.73 -2.11
CA ILE A 183 -19.58 -39.86 -2.34
C ILE A 183 -20.79 -39.62 -1.43
N PRO A 184 -22.02 -39.45 -1.97
CA PRO A 184 -23.19 -39.35 -1.12
C PRO A 184 -23.36 -40.67 -0.35
N PRO A 185 -23.69 -40.64 0.95
CA PRO A 185 -23.94 -41.86 1.69
C PRO A 185 -25.11 -42.62 1.06
N ALA A 186 -24.95 -43.94 0.96
CA ALA A 186 -25.96 -44.86 0.45
C ALA A 186 -27.30 -44.69 1.21
N PRO A 187 -28.45 -44.86 0.53
CA PRO A 187 -29.75 -44.77 1.18
C PRO A 187 -29.90 -45.90 2.20
N ALA A 188 -30.32 -45.54 3.41
CA ALA A 188 -30.67 -46.47 4.46
C ALA A 188 -31.81 -47.38 3.97
N GLU A 189 -31.57 -48.68 3.91
CA GLU A 189 -32.61 -49.69 3.71
C GLU A 189 -33.71 -49.52 4.76
N ALA A 190 -34.93 -49.29 4.27
CA ALA A 190 -36.13 -49.35 5.06
C ALA A 190 -36.29 -50.78 5.61
N ARG A 191 -36.06 -50.95 6.91
CA ARG A 191 -36.62 -52.10 7.63
C ARG A 191 -38.13 -51.95 7.66
N GLN A 192 -38.79 -52.56 6.67
CA GLN A 192 -40.21 -52.86 6.77
C GLN A 192 -40.42 -53.90 7.87
N ALA A 193 -41.22 -53.50 8.85
CA ALA A 193 -41.92 -54.41 9.73
C ALA A 193 -43.00 -55.13 8.92
N SER A 194 -43.09 -56.46 9.06
CA SER A 194 -44.31 -57.23 8.81
C SER A 194 -44.22 -58.55 9.58
N GLU A 195 -45.10 -58.63 10.58
CA GLU A 195 -45.76 -59.80 11.19
C GLU A 195 -44.95 -60.87 11.94
#